data_AF-A0A7X7UL50-F1
#
_entry.id   AF-A0A7X7UL50-F1
#
_cell.length_a   1.000
_cell.length_b   1.000
_cell.length_c   1.000
_cell.angle_alpha   90.00
_cell.angle_beta   90.00
_cell.angle_gamma   90.00
#
_symmetry.space_group_name_H-M   'P 1'
#
loop_
_entity.id
_entity.type
_entity.pdbx_description
1 polymer ?
#
loop_
_entity_poly.entity_id
_entity_poly.type
_entity_poly.pdbx_seq_one_letter_code
_entity_poly.pdbx_strand_id
1 'polypeptide(L)' 'MLKRVIRFYIEGFRSMTVGKTLWAIILLKLFIMFAVFRLFFFKPYLKEKFPDDKSRAKYVTEQLTRKPL' A
#
# COMPACT_ATOMS: atom_id res chain seq x y z
N MET A 1 -10.22 4.89 -32.88
CA MET A 1 -8.90 4.22 -32.81
C MET A 1 -8.57 3.62 -31.45
N LEU A 2 -8.83 4.31 -30.33
CA LEU A 2 -8.46 3.86 -28.98
C LEU A 2 -8.98 2.47 -28.58
N LYS A 3 -10.21 2.12 -28.98
CA LYS A 3 -10.82 0.80 -28.73
C LYS A 3 -10.01 -0.36 -29.32
N ARG A 4 -9.28 -0.15 -30.41
CA ARG A 4 -8.47 -1.19 -31.07
C ARG A 4 -7.17 -1.42 -30.31
N VAL A 5 -6.55 -0.34 -29.83
CA VAL A 5 -5.33 -0.39 -29.00
C VAL A 5 -5.62 -1.08 -27.66
N ILE A 6 -6.75 -0.76 -27.02
CA ILE A 6 -7.18 -1.39 -25.77
C ILE A 6 -7.41 -2.89 -25.97
N ARG A 7 -8.14 -3.30 -27.02
CA ARG A 7 -8.36 -4.73 -27.31
C ARG A 7 -7.07 -5.47 -27.58
N PHE A 8 -6.15 -4.87 -28.34
CA PHE A 8 -4.84 -5.48 -28.61
C PHE A 8 -4.01 -5.67 -27.33
N TYR A 9 -4.02 -4.69 -26.41
CA TYR A 9 -3.35 -4.81 -25.13
C TYR A 9 -3.97 -5.91 -24.25
N ILE A 10 -5.31 -5.97 -24.18
CA ILE A 10 -6.02 -7.00 -23.42
C ILE A 10 -5.82 -8.38 -24.04
N GLU A 11 -5.89 -8.52 -25.36
CA GLU A 11 -5.67 -9.79 -26.07
C GLU A 11 -4.22 -10.26 -25.94
N GLY A 12 -3.24 -9.38 -26.13
CA GLY A 12 -1.83 -9.68 -25.94
C GLY A 12 -1.53 -10.07 -24.50
N PHE A 13 -2.07 -9.35 -23.52
CA PHE A 13 -1.93 -9.69 -22.11
C PHE A 13 -2.57 -11.04 -21.77
N ARG A 14 -3.72 -11.35 -22.40
CA ARG A 14 -4.45 -12.61 -22.17
C ARG A 14 -3.80 -13.80 -22.86
N SER A 15 -3.13 -13.62 -24.00
CA SER A 15 -2.41 -14.69 -24.71
C SER A 15 -1.02 -14.97 -24.12
N MET A 16 -0.45 -14.04 -23.34
CA MET A 16 0.85 -14.22 -22.70
C MET A 16 0.75 -15.02 -21.40
N THR A 17 1.31 -16.23 -21.38
CA THR A 17 1.50 -17.02 -20.16
C THR A 17 2.58 -16.43 -19.26
N VAL A 18 3.72 -16.03 -19.84
CA VAL A 18 4.85 -15.40 -19.12
C VAL A 18 4.44 -14.07 -18.49
N GLY A 19 3.68 -13.24 -19.21
CA GLY A 19 3.23 -11.92 -18.72
C GLY A 19 2.31 -12.02 -17.52
N LYS A 20 1.39 -13.00 -17.51
CA LYS A 20 0.52 -13.28 -16.36
C LYS A 20 1.32 -13.75 -15.14
N THR A 21 2.29 -14.64 -15.34
CA THR A 21 3.17 -15.09 -14.26
C THR A 21 3.98 -13.94 -13.68
N LEU A 22 4.52 -13.06 -14.53
CA LEU A 22 5.27 -11.89 -14.09
C LEU A 22 4.39 -10.91 -13.29
N TRP A 23 3.17 -10.66 -13.76
CA TRP A 23 2.20 -9.84 -13.04
C TRP A 23 1.79 -10.45 -11.70
N ALA A 24 1.62 -11.77 -11.63
CA ALA A 24 1.36 -12.47 -10.38
C ALA A 24 2.54 -12.29 -9.39
N ILE A 25 3.79 -12.37 -9.87
CA ILE A 25 4.98 -12.10 -9.05
C ILE A 25 5.00 -10.65 -8.57
N ILE A 26 4.70 -9.68 -9.44
CA ILE A 26 4.64 -8.26 -9.08
C ILE A 26 3.56 -8.02 -8.02
N LEU A 27 2.35 -8.54 -8.22
CA LEU A 27 1.26 -8.42 -7.24
C LEU A 27 1.61 -9.07 -5.91
N LEU A 28 2.21 -10.25 -5.92
CA LEU A 28 2.67 -10.92 -4.71
C LEU A 28 3.73 -10.08 -3.99
N LYS A 29 4.71 -9.54 -4.73
CA LYS A 29 5.77 -8.70 -4.16
C LYS A 29 5.20 -7.42 -3.57
N LEU A 30 4.27 -6.76 -4.26
CA LEU A 30 3.55 -5.58 -3.76
C LEU A 30 2.72 -5.91 -2.52
N PHE A 31 2.03 -7.05 -2.50
CA PHE A 31 1.26 -7.48 -1.35
C PHE A 31 2.15 -7.76 -0.14
N ILE A 32 3.28 -8.45 -0.33
CA ILE A 32 4.27 -8.70 0.74
C ILE A 32 4.87 -7.38 1.23
N MET A 33 5.29 -6.49 0.32
CA MET A 33 5.82 -5.18 0.70
C MET A 33 4.79 -4.34 1.45
N PHE A 34 3.54 -4.36 1.02
CA PHE A 34 2.44 -3.67 1.72
C PHE A 34 2.14 -4.31 3.07
N ALA A 35 2.13 -5.64 3.18
CA ALA A 35 1.87 -6.34 4.43
C ALA A 35 3.01 -6.14 5.44
N VAL A 36 4.27 -6.19 4.99
CA VAL A 36 5.45 -5.88 5.80
C VAL A 36 5.44 -4.40 6.19
N PHE A 37 5.29 -3.48 5.24
CA PHE A 37 5.20 -2.05 5.56
C PHE A 37 4.05 -1.79 6.53
N ARG A 38 2.87 -2.36 6.30
CA ARG A 38 1.75 -2.25 7.22
C ARG A 38 2.07 -2.84 8.58
N LEU A 39 2.63 -4.04 8.65
CA LEU A 39 2.92 -4.68 9.93
C LEU A 39 4.06 -3.99 10.68
N PHE A 40 5.07 -3.45 10.01
CA PHE A 40 6.23 -2.79 10.61
C PHE A 40 5.96 -1.30 10.91
N PHE A 41 5.33 -0.54 10.00
CA PHE A 41 4.97 0.87 10.20
C PHE A 41 3.68 1.04 11.01
N PHE A 42 2.76 0.06 10.97
CA PHE A 42 1.59 -0.02 11.87
C PHE A 42 1.75 -1.09 12.96
N LYS A 43 2.99 -1.47 13.34
CA LYS A 43 3.18 -1.85 14.75
C LYS A 43 2.69 -0.67 15.57
N PRO A 44 2.08 -0.88 16.74
CA PRO A 44 1.59 0.22 17.50
C PRO A 44 2.80 0.93 18.14
N TYR A 45 3.50 1.75 17.35
CA TYR A 45 4.42 2.79 17.80
C TYR A 45 3.77 3.69 18.87
N LEU A 46 2.44 3.63 18.96
CA LEU A 46 1.59 4.34 19.90
C LEU A 46 1.07 3.47 21.07
N LYS A 47 1.12 2.13 21.07
CA LYS A 47 0.70 1.31 22.24
C LYS A 47 1.80 1.12 23.26
N GLU A 48 3.06 1.26 22.87
CA GLU A 48 4.17 1.04 23.80
C GLU A 48 4.39 2.22 24.77
N LYS A 49 3.72 3.38 24.55
CA LYS A 49 3.82 4.55 25.44
C LYS A 49 2.51 5.08 26.03
N PHE A 50 1.34 4.69 25.53
CA PHE A 50 0.07 5.23 26.02
C PHE A 50 -1.02 4.13 26.07
N PRO A 51 -1.44 3.71 27.28
CA PRO A 51 -2.47 2.68 27.46
C PRO A 51 -3.89 3.15 27.10
N ASP A 52 -4.11 4.44 26.83
CA ASP A 52 -5.43 5.02 26.54
C ASP A 52 -5.52 5.57 25.10
N ASP A 53 -6.42 5.03 24.28
CA ASP A 53 -6.58 5.38 22.86
C ASP A 53 -6.96 6.86 22.64
N LYS A 54 -7.58 7.54 23.61
CA LYS A 54 -7.93 8.98 23.49
C LYS A 54 -6.69 9.88 23.61
N SER A 55 -5.74 9.51 24.48
CA SER A 55 -4.49 10.25 24.65
C SER A 55 -3.57 10.18 23.42
N ARG A 56 -3.56 9.04 22.71
CA ARG A 56 -2.85 8.85 21.42
C ARG A 56 -3.35 9.78 20.33
N ALA A 57 -4.67 9.83 20.13
CA ALA A 57 -5.27 10.65 19.08
C ALA A 57 -4.93 12.13 19.29
N LYS A 58 -4.98 12.60 20.54
CA LYS A 58 -4.66 13.98 20.91
C LYS A 58 -3.19 14.35 20.61
N TYR A 59 -2.24 13.47 20.96
CA TYR A 59 -0.81 13.69 20.72
C TYR A 59 -0.45 13.71 19.22
N VAL A 60 -1.04 12.83 18.41
CA VAL A 60 -0.82 12.81 16.95
C VAL A 60 -1.41 14.05 16.28
N THR A 61 -2.62 14.47 16.69
CA THR A 61 -3.22 15.72 16.21
C THR A 61 -2.36 16.93 16.59
N GLU A 62 -1.82 16.98 17.80
CA GLU A 62 -0.95 18.07 18.26
C GLU A 62 0.37 18.15 17.47
N GLN A 63 1.01 17.01 17.18
CA GLN A 63 2.23 16.95 16.36
C GLN A 63 1.99 17.33 14.89
N LEU A 64 0.86 16.90 14.30
CA LEU A 64 0.47 17.29 12.94
C LEU A 64 0.07 18.77 12.83
N THR A 65 -0.42 19.35 13.94
CA THR A 65 -0.77 20.78 14.01
C THR A 65 0.44 21.65 14.35
N ARG A 66 1.53 21.05 14.87
CA ARG A 66 2.81 21.73 15.11
C ARG A 66 3.50 21.99 13.78
N LYS A 67 3.04 23.04 13.11
CA LYS A 67 3.72 23.71 12.01
C LYS A 67 5.17 24.00 12.45
N PRO A 68 6.22 23.55 11.73
CA PRO A 68 7.56 24.02 12.03
C PRO A 68 7.57 25.53 11.76
N LEU A 69 7.77 26.30 12.82
CA LEU A 69 8.28 27.66 12.76
C LEU A 69 9.80 27.56 12.89
#